data_AF-A0A1Q1FP27-F1
#
_entry.id   AF-A0A1Q1FP27-F1
#
_cell.length_a   1.000
_cell.length_b   1.000
_cell.length_c   1.000
_cell.angle_alpha   90.00
_cell.angle_beta   90.00
_cell.angle_gamma   90.00
#
_symmetry.space_group_name_H-M   'P 1'
#
loop_
_entity.id
_entity.type
_entity.pdbx_description
1 polymer ?
#
loop_
_entity_poly.entity_id
_entity_poly.type
_entity_poly.pdbx_seq_one_letter_code
_entity_poly.pdbx_strand_id
1 'polypeptide(L)' 'MVRDAEIDRPLSQEEYDPKGTLALLFVYFLILAFMWTYMYFVEFLGNGPTVVG' A
#
# COMPACT_ATOMS: atom_id res chain seq x y z
N MET A 1 -13.00 21.59 -45.09
CA MET A 1 -12.28 21.93 -43.84
C MET A 1 -13.02 21.27 -42.69
N VAL A 2 -12.49 20.16 -42.16
CA VAL A 2 -12.93 19.63 -40.86
C VAL A 2 -11.94 20.21 -39.85
N ARG A 3 -12.44 20.95 -38.85
CA ARG A 3 -11.63 21.48 -37.77
C ARG A 3 -11.45 20.35 -36.76
N ASP A 4 -10.20 19.99 -36.51
CA ASP A 4 -9.83 19.15 -35.39
C ASP A 4 -10.22 19.88 -34.10
N ALA A 5 -11.36 19.49 -33.54
CA ALA A 5 -11.60 19.70 -32.13
C ALA A 5 -10.65 18.72 -31.43
N GLU A 6 -9.41 19.16 -31.20
CA GLU A 6 -8.48 18.50 -30.30
C GLU A 6 -9.15 18.50 -28.93
N ILE A 7 -9.86 17.42 -28.66
CA ILE A 7 -10.59 17.19 -27.42
C ILE A 7 -9.55 17.26 -26.31
N ASP A 8 -9.65 18.29 -25.48
CA ASP A 8 -9.12 18.34 -24.14
C ASP A 8 -9.71 17.14 -23.39
N ARG A 9 -9.00 16.00 -23.42
CA ARG A 9 -9.43 14.79 -22.73
C ARG A 9 -8.90 14.95 -21.32
N PRO A 10 -9.72 15.28 -20.31
CA PRO A 10 -9.28 15.11 -18.94
C PRO A 10 -8.83 13.64 -18.84
N LEU A 11 -7.63 13.38 -18.32
CA LEU A 11 -7.16 12.03 -18.02
C LEU A 11 -8.30 11.30 -17.33
N SER A 12 -8.99 10.44 -18.08
CA SER A 12 -10.26 9.89 -17.62
C SER A 12 -9.96 9.01 -16.43
N GLN A 13 -10.44 9.42 -15.25
CA GLN A 13 -10.29 8.69 -14.00
C GLN A 13 -11.03 7.33 -14.02
N GLU A 14 -11.63 6.97 -15.15
CA GLU A 14 -12.41 5.76 -15.40
C GLU A 14 -11.59 4.47 -15.39
N GLU A 15 -10.26 4.55 -15.50
CA GLU A 15 -9.38 3.38 -15.42
C GLU A 15 -8.81 3.14 -13.99
N TYR A 16 -9.27 3.89 -13.00
CA TYR A 16 -8.99 3.58 -11.61
C TYR A 16 -9.78 2.34 -11.19
N ASP A 17 -9.09 1.21 -10.98
CA ASP A 17 -9.69 0.03 -10.36
C ASP A 17 -9.58 0.12 -8.82
N PRO A 18 -10.69 0.43 -8.12
CA PRO A 18 -10.68 0.50 -6.66
C PRO A 18 -10.38 -0.86 -6.03
N LYS A 19 -10.76 -1.97 -6.66
CA LYS A 19 -10.54 -3.31 -6.11
C LYS A 19 -9.06 -3.69 -6.22
N GLY A 20 -8.44 -3.40 -7.36
CA GLY A 20 -6.99 -3.58 -7.55
C GLY A 20 -6.18 -2.77 -6.54
N THR A 21 -6.54 -1.50 -6.35
CA THR A 21 -5.86 -0.63 -5.37
C THR A 21 -6.04 -1.13 -3.93
N LEU A 22 -7.26 -1.55 -3.56
CA LEU A 22 -7.51 -2.15 -2.24
C LEU A 22 -6.74 -3.45 -2.03
N ALA A 23 -6.63 -4.29 -3.05
CA ALA A 23 -5.85 -5.52 -2.99
C ALA A 23 -4.35 -5.22 -2.75
N LEU A 24 -3.79 -4.23 -3.46
CA LEU A 24 -2.40 -3.80 -3.25
C LEU A 24 -2.18 -3.28 -1.83
N LEU A 25 -3.09 -2.44 -1.34
CA LEU A 25 -3.02 -1.91 0.02
C LEU A 25 -3.13 -3.02 1.07
N PHE A 26 -4.02 -3.98 0.86
CA PHE A 26 -4.19 -5.12 1.77
C PHE A 26 -2.95 -6.01 1.81
N VAL A 27 -2.36 -6.34 0.66
CA VAL A 27 -1.11 -7.10 0.58
C VAL A 27 0.03 -6.34 1.26
N TYR A 28 0.15 -5.03 1.00
CA TYR A 28 1.13 -4.19 1.67
C TYR A 28 0.97 -4.19 3.20
N PHE A 29 -0.27 -4.05 3.68
CA PHE A 29 -0.58 -4.11 5.11
C PHE A 29 -0.21 -5.47 5.73
N LEU A 30 -0.48 -6.57 5.03
CA LEU A 30 -0.08 -7.91 5.49
C LEU A 30 1.44 -8.05 5.60
N ILE A 31 2.20 -7.52 4.64
CA ILE A 31 3.66 -7.51 4.69
C ILE A 31 4.15 -6.73 5.91
N LEU A 32 3.60 -5.53 6.15
CA LEU A 32 3.95 -4.72 7.31
C LEU A 32 3.62 -5.43 8.63
N ALA A 33 2.41 -5.98 8.76
CA ALA A 33 1.98 -6.69 9.95
C ALA A 33 2.86 -7.93 10.21
N PHE A 34 3.23 -8.66 9.15
CA PHE A 34 4.13 -9.80 9.24
C PHE A 34 5.53 -9.36 9.69
N MET A 35 6.12 -8.34 9.06
CA MET A 35 7.43 -7.81 9.45
C MET A 35 7.43 -7.29 10.89
N TRP A 36 6.39 -6.54 11.27
CA TRP A 36 6.22 -6.02 12.62
C TRP A 36 6.13 -7.16 13.65
N THR A 37 5.29 -8.16 13.37
CA THR A 37 5.12 -9.34 14.23
C THR A 37 6.43 -10.12 14.33
N TYR A 38 7.12 -10.34 13.20
CA TYR A 38 8.39 -11.03 13.15
C TYR A 38 9.48 -10.30 13.95
N MET A 39 9.59 -8.98 13.80
CA MET A 39 10.50 -8.14 14.58
C MET A 39 10.19 -8.25 16.07
N TYR A 40 8.91 -8.17 16.46
CA TYR A 40 8.48 -8.37 17.85
C TYR A 40 8.91 -9.75 18.37
N PHE A 41 8.69 -10.83 17.61
CA PHE A 41 9.17 -12.15 17.99
C PHE A 41 10.70 -12.19 18.15
N VAL A 42 11.46 -11.64 17.20
CA VAL A 42 12.93 -11.61 17.28
C VAL A 42 13.42 -10.82 18.49
N GLU A 43 12.78 -9.71 18.81
CA GLU A 43 13.14 -8.84 19.93
C GLU A 43 12.80 -9.48 21.28
N PHE A 44 11.62 -10.09 21.43
CA PHE A 44 11.08 -10.47 22.73
C PHE A 44 11.14 -11.99 23.04
N LEU A 45 11.48 -12.86 22.09
CA LEU A 45 11.53 -14.32 22.30
C LEU A 45 12.90 -14.83 22.84
N GLY A 46 13.93 -13.97 22.92
CA GLY A 46 15.31 -14.37 23.28
C GLY A 46 15.98 -13.62 24.44
N ASN A 47 15.57 -12.37 24.71
CA ASN A 47 15.94 -11.60 25.90
C ASN A 47 14.74 -10.72 26.21
N GLY A 48 14.07 -10.93 27.35
CA GLY A 48 12.87 -10.16 27.72
C GLY A 48 13.08 -8.64 27.59
N PRO A 49 12.00 -7.86 27.48
CA PRO A 49 12.05 -6.43 27.16
C PRO A 49 13.11 -5.73 28.02
N THR A 50 14.19 -5.26 27.39
CA THR A 50 15.11 -4.34 28.07
C THR A 50 14.40 -3.00 28.09
N VAL A 51 13.54 -2.82 29.09
CA VAL A 51 12.92 -1.54 29.39
C VAL A 51 14.04 -0.62 29.82
N VAL A 52 14.63 0.13 28.88
CA VAL A 52 15.52 1.25 29.21
C VAL A 52 14.60 2.43 29.52
N GLY A 53 14.31 2.58 30.82
CA GLY A 53 13.57 3.67 31.43
C GLY A 53 14.13 3.93 32.82
#